data_AF-A0A371IKH1-F1
#
_entry.id   AF-A0A371IKH1-F1
#
_cell.length_a   1.000
_cell.length_b   1.000
_cell.length_c   1.000
_cell.angle_alpha   90.00
_cell.angle_beta   90.00
_cell.angle_gamma   90.00
#
_symmetry.space_group_name_H-M   'P 1'
#
loop_
_entity.id
_entity.type
_entity.pdbx_description
1 polymer ?
#
loop_
_entity_poly.entity_id
_entity_poly.type
_entity_poly.pdbx_seq_one_letter_code
_entity_poly.pdbx_strand_id
1 'polypeptide(L)'
;MNKDNLTRIIAAVLYAASVFYTTHDTMTRIAAILVPIIVFFIVRFQNKNNKNNTKNVNKLVGLAILLIAVMFLVCGKTDLENSNKAAKVKKAVTTNETNNEPKKNSQDISTQSEILEKETKSEESSTNNEKHQLYEIARVVDGDTLKVYIDGKKETIRLLNVNTPESVAKEEYRNVPLGKTASSFTKNFLDGHKVYLEYDIEKLDQYGRTLAFVYTEDGDCLNKALIEASLAKVVKFEPNVTRYDEYKKIEKRVKQNKQGIWANYEAAFPKKPEN
;
A
#
# COMPACT_ATOMS: atom_id res chain seq x y z
N MET A 1 -27.64 -22.86 -32.72
CA MET A 1 -27.10 -21.49 -32.90
C MET A 1 -26.05 -21.55 -33.99
N ASN A 2 -26.23 -20.83 -35.11
CA ASN A 2 -25.26 -20.84 -36.22
C ASN A 2 -23.92 -20.24 -35.74
N LYS A 3 -22.78 -20.76 -36.21
CA LYS A 3 -21.43 -20.29 -35.84
C LYS A 3 -21.30 -18.77 -36.06
N ASP A 4 -21.94 -18.24 -37.09
CA ASP A 4 -21.93 -16.80 -37.40
C ASP A 4 -22.65 -15.95 -36.34
N ASN A 5 -23.73 -16.48 -35.74
CA ASN A 5 -24.43 -15.78 -34.66
C ASN A 5 -23.61 -15.79 -33.37
N LEU A 6 -22.89 -16.88 -33.08
CA LEU A 6 -22.02 -16.95 -31.91
C LEU A 6 -20.86 -15.95 -32.02
N THR A 7 -20.22 -15.86 -33.19
CA THR A 7 -19.10 -14.93 -33.42
C THR A 7 -19.53 -13.47 -33.28
N ARG A 8 -20.72 -13.10 -33.79
CA ARG A 8 -21.25 -11.73 -33.66
C ARG A 8 -21.59 -11.37 -32.22
N ILE A 9 -22.13 -12.33 -31.45
CA ILE A 9 -22.42 -12.13 -30.01
C ILE A 9 -21.12 -11.93 -29.23
N ILE A 10 -20.10 -12.77 -29.45
CA ILE A 10 -18.81 -12.64 -28.77
C ILE A 10 -18.16 -11.30 -29.10
N ALA A 11 -18.17 -10.88 -30.36
CA ALA A 11 -17.62 -9.58 -30.77
C ALA A 11 -18.36 -8.39 -30.10
N ALA A 12 -19.69 -8.46 -30.02
CA ALA A 12 -20.48 -7.42 -29.35
C ALA A 12 -20.20 -7.34 -27.85
N VAL A 13 -20.02 -8.48 -27.19
CA VAL A 13 -19.68 -8.56 -25.75
C VAL A 13 -18.27 -8.01 -25.50
N LEU A 14 -17.29 -8.36 -26.33
CA LEU A 14 -15.92 -7.86 -26.20
C LEU A 14 -15.84 -6.35 -26.46
N TYR A 15 -16.59 -5.84 -27.45
CA TYR A 15 -16.67 -4.41 -27.73
C TYR A 15 -17.33 -3.63 -26.58
N ALA A 16 -18.46 -4.13 -26.07
CA ALA A 16 -19.12 -3.53 -24.90
C ALA A 16 -18.20 -3.52 -23.66
N ALA A 17 -17.45 -4.60 -23.45
CA ALA A 17 -16.48 -4.68 -22.36
C ALA A 17 -15.32 -3.68 -22.53
N SER A 18 -14.80 -3.48 -23.75
CA SER A 18 -13.70 -2.52 -23.99
C SER A 18 -14.16 -1.07 -23.83
N VAL A 19 -15.37 -0.73 -24.31
CA VAL A 19 -15.96 0.61 -24.15
C VAL A 19 -16.22 0.90 -22.68
N PHE A 20 -16.73 -0.08 -21.93
CA PHE A 20 -16.93 0.02 -20.48
C PHE A 20 -15.61 0.23 -19.74
N TYR A 21 -14.55 -0.47 -20.16
CA TYR A 21 -13.21 -0.37 -19.57
C TYR A 21 -12.53 0.98 -19.76
N THR A 22 -12.88 1.70 -20.83
CA THR A 22 -12.26 2.97 -21.18
C THR A 22 -12.95 4.16 -20.50
N THR A 23 -14.19 3.98 -20.04
CA THR A 23 -15.07 5.09 -19.61
C THR A 23 -15.23 5.24 -18.09
N HIS A 24 -14.69 4.33 -17.29
CA HIS A 24 -14.92 4.30 -15.84
C HIS A 24 -13.62 4.34 -15.03
N ASP A 25 -13.68 4.96 -13.85
CA ASP A 25 -12.57 5.07 -12.91
C ASP A 25 -12.01 3.69 -12.49
N THR A 26 -10.74 3.70 -12.10
CA THR A 26 -9.94 2.55 -11.64
C THR A 26 -10.67 1.65 -10.66
N MET A 27 -11.44 2.21 -9.72
CA MET A 27 -12.20 1.45 -8.72
C MET A 27 -13.35 0.64 -9.34
N THR A 28 -14.04 1.21 -10.34
CA THR A 28 -15.12 0.53 -11.07
C THR A 28 -14.58 -0.59 -11.96
N ARG A 29 -13.36 -0.42 -12.51
CA ARG A 29 -12.68 -1.45 -13.32
C ARG A 29 -12.25 -2.65 -12.48
N ILE A 30 -11.76 -2.40 -11.26
CA ILE A 30 -11.42 -3.46 -10.30
C ILE A 30 -12.68 -4.23 -9.86
N ALA A 31 -13.77 -3.51 -9.56
CA ALA A 31 -15.04 -4.13 -9.20
C ALA A 31 -15.60 -5.03 -10.33
N ALA A 32 -15.48 -4.60 -11.59
CA ALA A 32 -15.92 -5.38 -12.75
C ALA A 32 -15.15 -6.70 -12.94
N ILE A 33 -13.90 -6.81 -12.47
CA ILE A 33 -13.12 -8.06 -12.49
C ILE A 33 -13.43 -8.94 -11.27
N LEU A 34 -13.47 -8.34 -10.08
CA LEU A 34 -13.58 -9.10 -8.83
C LEU A 34 -14.97 -9.71 -8.62
N VAL A 35 -16.04 -9.00 -9.02
CA VAL A 35 -17.42 -9.47 -8.82
C VAL A 35 -17.69 -10.80 -9.55
N PRO A 36 -17.35 -10.98 -10.84
CA PRO A 36 -17.49 -12.27 -11.51
C PRO A 36 -16.70 -13.41 -10.86
N ILE A 37 -15.47 -13.13 -10.40
CA ILE A 37 -14.61 -14.13 -9.74
C ILE A 37 -15.24 -14.57 -8.42
N ILE A 38 -15.70 -13.62 -7.61
CA ILE A 38 -16.37 -13.90 -6.34
C ILE A 38 -17.66 -14.70 -6.57
N VAL A 39 -18.47 -14.31 -7.57
CA VAL A 39 -19.69 -15.04 -7.94
C VAL A 39 -19.36 -16.46 -8.40
N PHE A 40 -18.31 -16.66 -9.19
CA PHE A 40 -17.85 -17.99 -9.61
C PHE A 40 -17.47 -18.88 -8.42
N PHE A 41 -16.74 -18.34 -7.44
CA PHE A 41 -16.37 -19.10 -6.23
C PHE A 41 -17.58 -19.40 -5.35
N ILE A 42 -18.54 -18.48 -5.21
CA ILE A 42 -19.78 -18.72 -4.46
C ILE A 42 -20.59 -19.85 -5.12
N VAL A 43 -20.77 -19.80 -6.45
CA VAL A 43 -21.49 -20.85 -7.20
C VAL A 43 -20.77 -22.20 -7.07
N ARG A 44 -19.44 -22.22 -7.19
CA ARG A 44 -18.65 -23.46 -7.05
C ARG A 44 -18.71 -24.01 -5.63
N PHE A 45 -18.69 -23.14 -4.62
CA PHE A 45 -18.82 -23.51 -3.21
C PHE A 45 -20.20 -24.11 -2.91
N GLN A 46 -21.27 -23.51 -3.46
CA GLN A 46 -22.62 -24.05 -3.33
C GLN A 46 -22.80 -25.39 -4.06
N ASN A 47 -22.12 -25.60 -5.19
CA ASN A 47 -22.18 -26.89 -5.90
C ASN A 47 -21.43 -28.02 -5.16
N LYS A 48 -20.40 -27.69 -4.37
CA LYS A 48 -19.64 -28.68 -3.57
C LYS A 48 -20.39 -29.13 -2.32
N ASN A 49 -21.26 -28.28 -1.76
CA ASN A 49 -22.07 -28.57 -0.58
C ASN A 49 -23.55 -28.70 -0.96
N ASN A 50 -24.02 -29.88 -1.34
CA ASN A 50 -25.46 -30.09 -1.47
C ASN A 50 -25.96 -31.43 -0.90
N LYS A 51 -26.69 -31.32 0.21
CA LYS A 51 -28.12 -31.68 0.36
C LYS A 51 -28.41 -31.60 1.85
N ASN A 52 -29.10 -30.54 2.31
CA ASN A 52 -29.94 -30.49 3.52
C ASN A 52 -30.30 -29.06 3.97
N ASN A 53 -29.69 -28.00 3.42
CA ASN A 53 -29.85 -26.64 3.96
C ASN A 53 -30.15 -25.53 2.93
N THR A 54 -30.80 -25.89 1.82
CA THR A 54 -31.12 -24.97 0.69
C THR A 54 -31.96 -23.75 1.10
N LYS A 55 -32.84 -23.88 2.08
CA LYS A 55 -33.68 -22.77 2.57
C LYS A 55 -32.88 -21.66 3.26
N ASN A 56 -31.81 -22.01 3.98
CA ASN A 56 -30.98 -21.04 4.71
C ASN A 56 -29.98 -20.34 3.78
N VAL A 57 -29.50 -21.05 2.76
CA VAL A 57 -28.62 -20.48 1.72
C VAL A 57 -29.36 -19.43 0.89
N ASN A 58 -30.61 -19.70 0.49
CA ASN A 58 -31.41 -18.74 -0.28
C ASN A 58 -31.69 -17.45 0.50
N LYS A 59 -31.88 -17.53 1.83
CA LYS A 59 -31.99 -16.36 2.71
C LYS A 59 -30.69 -15.55 2.77
N LEU A 60 -29.54 -16.24 2.84
CA LEU A 60 -28.22 -15.60 2.90
C LEU A 60 -27.87 -14.89 1.57
N VAL A 61 -28.19 -15.51 0.44
CA VAL A 61 -28.02 -14.90 -0.89
C VAL A 61 -28.92 -13.68 -1.06
N GLY A 62 -30.18 -13.76 -0.62
CA GLY A 62 -31.09 -12.61 -0.62
C GLY A 62 -30.57 -11.43 0.22
N LEU A 63 -29.99 -11.71 1.40
CA LEU A 63 -29.39 -10.69 2.25
C LEU A 63 -28.15 -10.04 1.60
N ALA A 64 -27.30 -10.83 0.94
CA ALA A 64 -26.12 -10.33 0.25
C ALA A 64 -26.48 -9.40 -0.93
N ILE A 65 -27.49 -9.78 -1.73
CA ILE A 65 -27.99 -8.94 -2.84
C ILE A 65 -28.57 -7.62 -2.30
N LEU A 66 -29.31 -7.66 -1.18
CA LEU A 66 -29.85 -6.47 -0.54
C LEU A 66 -28.73 -5.54 -0.04
N LEU A 67 -27.68 -6.08 0.60
CA LEU A 67 -26.54 -5.30 1.07
C LEU A 67 -25.77 -4.64 -0.08
N ILE A 68 -25.58 -5.37 -1.19
CA ILE A 68 -24.95 -4.83 -2.39
C ILE A 68 -25.79 -3.69 -2.97
N ALA A 69 -27.12 -3.87 -3.08
CA ALA A 69 -28.02 -2.82 -3.57
C ALA A 69 -28.02 -1.57 -2.66
N VAL A 70 -27.98 -1.75 -1.34
CA VAL A 70 -27.83 -0.65 -0.38
C VAL A 70 -26.48 0.05 -0.55
N MET A 71 -25.40 -0.69 -0.78
CA MET A 71 -24.07 -0.11 -1.02
C MET A 71 -24.06 0.77 -2.28
N PHE A 72 -24.70 0.32 -3.36
CA PHE A 72 -24.88 1.12 -4.59
C PHE A 72 -25.73 2.37 -4.37
N LEU A 73 -26.79 2.30 -3.55
CA LEU A 73 -27.61 3.45 -3.19
C LEU A 73 -26.87 4.48 -2.33
N VAL A 74 -25.98 4.02 -1.43
CA VAL A 74 -25.16 4.91 -0.59
C VAL A 74 -24.06 5.57 -1.43
N CYS A 75 -23.38 4.82 -2.30
CA CYS A 75 -22.38 5.37 -3.23
C CYS A 75 -22.99 6.35 -4.24
N GLY A 76 -24.20 6.09 -4.76
CA GLY A 76 -24.84 6.98 -5.73
C GLY A 76 -25.20 8.36 -5.18
N LYS A 77 -25.30 8.54 -3.85
CA LYS A 77 -25.58 9.84 -3.22
C LYS A 77 -24.33 10.69 -3.03
N THR A 78 -23.16 10.09 -2.83
CA THR A 78 -21.91 10.82 -2.57
C THR A 78 -21.40 11.56 -3.80
N ASP A 79 -21.67 11.04 -5.00
CA ASP A 79 -21.23 11.66 -6.26
C ASP A 79 -22.04 12.92 -6.63
N LEU A 80 -23.33 12.95 -6.28
CA LEU A 80 -24.19 14.10 -6.56
C LEU A 80 -23.88 15.30 -5.64
N GLU A 81 -23.51 15.05 -4.39
CA GLU A 81 -23.22 16.10 -3.41
C GLU A 81 -21.85 16.77 -3.68
N ASN A 82 -20.85 15.99 -4.12
CA ASN A 82 -19.54 16.53 -4.50
C ASN A 82 -19.57 17.34 -5.81
N SER A 83 -20.35 16.91 -6.80
CA SER A 83 -20.53 17.67 -8.06
C SER A 83 -21.16 19.05 -7.81
N ASN A 84 -22.13 19.14 -6.88
CA ASN A 84 -22.79 20.40 -6.55
C ASN A 84 -21.88 21.36 -5.76
N LYS A 85 -20.96 20.86 -4.93
CA LYS A 85 -19.94 21.70 -4.27
C LYS A 85 -18.91 22.24 -5.28
N ALA A 86 -18.44 21.42 -6.22
CA ALA A 86 -17.48 21.83 -7.23
C ALA A 86 -18.03 22.89 -8.21
N ALA A 87 -19.33 22.81 -8.55
CA ALA A 87 -19.99 23.80 -9.39
C ALA A 87 -20.20 25.17 -8.71
N LYS A 88 -20.34 25.19 -7.37
CA LYS A 88 -20.51 26.43 -6.60
C LYS A 88 -19.22 27.24 -6.46
N VAL A 89 -18.06 26.55 -6.47
CA VAL A 89 -16.72 27.18 -6.37
C VAL A 89 -16.30 27.83 -7.70
N LYS A 90 -16.70 27.28 -8.86
CA LYS A 90 -16.32 27.83 -10.17
C LYS A 90 -17.05 29.12 -10.57
N LYS A 91 -18.16 29.49 -9.91
CA LYS A 91 -18.95 30.70 -10.25
C LYS A 91 -18.53 31.96 -9.48
N ALA A 92 -17.64 31.84 -8.50
CA ALA A 92 -17.23 32.97 -7.66
C ALA A 92 -15.93 33.68 -8.11
N VAL A 93 -15.27 33.21 -9.18
CA VAL A 93 -13.91 33.64 -9.57
C VAL A 93 -13.91 34.54 -10.83
N THR A 94 -15.04 35.10 -11.25
CA THR A 94 -15.07 36.00 -12.43
C THR A 94 -15.97 37.21 -12.23
N THR A 95 -15.47 38.20 -11.47
CA THR A 95 -15.71 39.64 -11.71
C THR A 95 -14.77 40.46 -10.83
N ASN A 96 -13.79 41.11 -11.45
CA ASN A 96 -13.00 42.20 -10.88
C ASN A 96 -13.42 43.53 -11.55
N GLU A 97 -13.18 44.64 -10.83
CA GLU A 97 -13.12 46.08 -11.20
C GLU A 97 -14.05 46.90 -10.27
N THR A 98 -13.67 48.00 -9.60
CA THR A 98 -12.62 49.02 -9.84
C THR A 98 -12.42 49.93 -8.59
N ASN A 99 -11.21 50.51 -8.48
CA ASN A 99 -10.84 51.88 -8.03
C ASN A 99 -10.78 52.36 -6.55
N ASN A 100 -9.60 52.95 -6.27
CA ASN A 100 -9.25 54.13 -5.44
C ASN A 100 -8.91 54.00 -3.94
N GLU A 101 -7.69 54.46 -3.61
CA GLU A 101 -7.14 54.85 -2.30
C GLU A 101 -7.32 56.38 -2.05
N PRO A 102 -6.99 57.00 -0.87
CA PRO A 102 -6.57 56.45 0.44
C PRO A 102 -7.15 57.16 1.71
N LYS A 103 -6.76 56.59 2.89
CA LYS A 103 -6.71 57.11 4.29
C LYS A 103 -7.96 56.99 5.20
N LYS A 104 -7.87 56.20 6.29
CA LYS A 104 -7.40 56.62 7.64
C LYS A 104 -7.74 55.57 8.74
N ASN A 105 -6.71 55.02 9.36
CA ASN A 105 -6.54 54.58 10.76
C ASN A 105 -7.76 54.10 11.59
N SER A 106 -7.79 52.81 11.97
CA SER A 106 -7.96 52.37 13.37
C SER A 106 -7.64 50.88 13.53
N GLN A 107 -7.05 50.54 14.67
CA GLN A 107 -6.36 49.31 15.02
C GLN A 107 -7.25 48.08 15.22
N ASP A 108 -6.56 46.94 15.11
CA ASP A 108 -6.77 45.67 15.79
C ASP A 108 -7.76 44.69 15.15
N ILE A 109 -7.21 43.61 14.58
CA ILE A 109 -7.60 42.19 14.79
C ILE A 109 -7.06 41.33 13.63
N SER A 110 -6.30 40.31 14.03
CA SER A 110 -6.02 39.05 13.30
C SER A 110 -5.02 39.09 12.13
N THR A 111 -3.76 39.07 12.54
CA THR A 111 -2.64 38.33 11.91
C THR A 111 -3.07 36.89 11.56
N GLN A 112 -3.67 36.68 10.38
CA GLN A 112 -3.94 35.34 9.87
C GLN A 112 -3.97 35.30 8.34
N SER A 113 -3.00 35.97 7.71
CA SER A 113 -2.88 36.04 6.25
C SER A 113 -1.51 35.62 5.71
N GLU A 114 -0.63 35.07 6.55
CA GLU A 114 0.76 34.77 6.17
C GLU A 114 1.16 33.29 6.31
N ILE A 115 0.20 32.37 6.52
CA ILE A 115 0.48 30.92 6.69
C ILE A 115 -0.21 30.04 5.62
N LEU A 116 -1.05 30.59 4.75
CA LEU A 116 -1.83 29.78 3.79
C LEU A 116 -1.26 29.67 2.36
N GLU A 117 0.04 29.90 2.17
CA GLU A 117 0.70 29.76 0.85
C GLU A 117 1.84 28.73 0.80
N LYS A 118 2.02 27.92 1.86
CA LYS A 118 3.06 26.87 1.91
C LYS A 118 2.57 25.42 1.90
N GLU A 119 1.26 25.18 1.84
CA GLU A 119 0.67 23.83 1.90
C GLU A 119 0.04 23.35 0.57
N THR A 120 0.54 23.82 -0.57
CA THR A 120 0.13 23.28 -1.88
C THR A 120 1.32 23.04 -2.81
N LYS A 121 2.32 22.30 -2.33
CA LYS A 121 3.40 21.75 -3.18
C LYS A 121 4.09 20.54 -2.52
N SER A 122 3.37 19.45 -2.29
CA SER A 122 4.02 18.16 -1.98
C SER A 122 3.18 16.91 -2.30
N GLU A 123 2.20 17.01 -3.20
CA GLU A 123 1.50 15.84 -3.74
C GLU A 123 1.49 15.89 -5.27
N GLU A 124 2.70 15.98 -5.83
CA GLU A 124 3.04 15.62 -7.21
C GLU A 124 4.56 15.40 -7.24
N SER A 125 5.00 14.22 -6.77
CA SER A 125 6.31 13.67 -7.14
C SER A 125 6.01 12.59 -8.17
N SER A 126 5.97 13.00 -9.44
CA SER A 126 7.13 12.96 -10.33
C SER A 126 7.31 11.57 -10.93
N THR A 127 6.59 11.32 -12.01
CA THR A 127 7.12 10.53 -13.13
C THR A 127 8.30 11.28 -13.75
N ASN A 128 9.37 11.48 -12.98
CA ASN A 128 10.69 11.68 -13.52
C ASN A 128 11.22 10.27 -13.75
N ASN A 129 11.47 9.93 -15.01
CA ASN A 129 12.17 8.71 -15.41
C ASN A 129 13.64 8.76 -14.94
N GLU A 130 13.89 8.86 -13.64
CA GLU A 130 15.19 8.53 -13.09
C GLU A 130 15.34 7.02 -13.19
N LYS A 131 16.13 6.58 -14.17
CA LYS A 131 16.53 5.18 -14.25
C LYS A 131 17.42 4.87 -13.05
N HIS A 132 16.84 4.26 -12.03
CA HIS A 132 17.61 3.70 -10.92
C HIS A 132 18.50 2.56 -11.41
N GLN A 133 19.70 2.44 -10.84
CA GLN A 133 20.54 1.28 -11.07
C GLN A 133 19.92 0.06 -10.38
N LEU A 134 19.65 -0.99 -11.16
CA LEU A 134 19.08 -2.24 -10.69
C LEU A 134 20.17 -3.25 -10.36
N TYR A 135 19.97 -3.98 -9.27
CA TYR A 135 20.86 -5.00 -8.75
C TYR A 135 20.17 -6.36 -8.70
N GLU A 136 20.93 -7.40 -9.05
CA GLU A 136 20.49 -8.79 -8.92
C GLU A 136 20.55 -9.23 -7.45
N ILE A 137 19.51 -9.93 -7.01
CA ILE A 137 19.47 -10.48 -5.66
C ILE A 137 20.28 -11.77 -5.63
N ALA A 138 21.29 -11.83 -4.78
CA ALA A 138 22.10 -13.04 -4.59
C ALA A 138 21.40 -14.04 -3.66
N ARG A 139 20.81 -13.56 -2.55
CA ARG A 139 20.08 -14.37 -1.57
C ARG A 139 19.40 -13.49 -0.51
N VAL A 140 18.22 -13.88 -0.02
CA VAL A 140 17.64 -13.39 1.24
C VAL A 140 18.24 -14.14 2.43
N VAL A 141 18.78 -13.41 3.40
CA VAL A 141 19.46 -13.97 4.60
C VAL A 141 18.45 -14.10 5.73
N ASP A 142 17.76 -13.01 6.04
CA ASP A 142 16.71 -12.91 7.06
C ASP A 142 15.63 -11.91 6.60
N GLY A 143 14.61 -11.64 7.42
CA GLY A 143 13.54 -10.70 7.09
C GLY A 143 14.02 -9.30 6.71
N ASP A 144 15.04 -8.77 7.38
CA ASP A 144 15.57 -7.43 7.15
C ASP A 144 17.01 -7.39 6.60
N THR A 145 17.51 -8.53 6.12
CA THR A 145 18.87 -8.67 5.63
C THR A 145 18.90 -9.52 4.34
N LEU A 146 19.50 -8.98 3.28
CA LEU A 146 19.68 -9.68 2.00
C LEU A 146 21.08 -9.45 1.46
N LYS A 147 21.45 -10.24 0.45
CA LYS A 147 22.67 -10.05 -0.33
C LYS A 147 22.31 -9.74 -1.77
N VAL A 148 22.98 -8.75 -2.35
CA VAL A 148 22.81 -8.33 -3.75
C VAL A 148 24.16 -8.31 -4.44
N TYR A 149 24.16 -8.42 -5.76
CA TYR A 149 25.37 -8.26 -6.57
C TYR A 149 25.58 -6.78 -6.92
N ILE A 150 26.64 -6.17 -6.39
CA ILE A 150 27.11 -4.82 -6.74
C ILE A 150 28.50 -4.97 -7.35
N ASP A 151 28.68 -4.53 -8.59
CA ASP A 151 29.95 -4.62 -9.33
C ASP A 151 30.57 -6.02 -9.31
N GLY A 152 29.72 -7.05 -9.44
CA GLY A 152 30.11 -8.47 -9.44
C GLY A 152 30.42 -9.06 -8.06
N LYS A 153 30.33 -8.28 -6.98
CA LYS A 153 30.56 -8.74 -5.59
C LYS A 153 29.25 -8.88 -4.83
N LYS A 154 29.20 -9.83 -3.89
CA LYS A 154 28.03 -10.03 -3.00
C LYS A 154 28.12 -9.08 -1.82
N GLU A 155 27.37 -7.99 -1.87
CA GLU A 155 27.26 -7.03 -0.78
C GLU A 155 26.08 -7.39 0.13
N THR A 156 26.25 -7.18 1.45
CA THR A 156 25.20 -7.45 2.44
C THR A 156 24.43 -6.17 2.73
N ILE A 157 23.13 -6.19 2.48
CA ILE A 157 22.21 -5.07 2.71
C ILE A 157 21.44 -5.31 4.01
N ARG A 158 21.53 -4.35 4.93
CA ARG A 158 20.69 -4.27 6.13
C ARG A 158 19.65 -3.17 5.91
N LEU A 159 18.38 -3.53 6.03
CA LEU A 159 17.28 -2.61 5.76
C LEU A 159 17.26 -1.44 6.77
N LEU A 160 17.16 -0.22 6.27
CA LEU A 160 17.02 0.97 7.12
C LEU A 160 15.66 1.03 7.83
N ASN A 161 15.70 1.56 9.05
CA ASN A 161 14.58 1.84 9.95
C ASN A 161 13.60 0.69 10.29
N VAL A 162 13.93 -0.56 9.94
CA VAL A 162 13.11 -1.73 10.25
C VAL A 162 13.92 -2.82 10.95
N ASN A 163 13.26 -3.57 11.84
CA ASN A 163 13.85 -4.73 12.48
C ASN A 163 12.84 -5.88 12.57
N THR A 164 13.17 -7.00 11.93
CA THR A 164 12.35 -8.21 11.99
C THR A 164 12.75 -9.09 13.17
N PRO A 165 11.89 -10.01 13.65
CA PRO A 165 12.34 -11.16 14.43
C PRO A 165 13.41 -11.93 13.67
N GLU A 166 14.38 -12.50 14.38
CA GLU A 166 15.52 -13.19 13.77
C GLU A 166 15.14 -14.62 13.38
N SER A 167 15.68 -15.10 12.25
CA SER A 167 15.62 -16.50 11.83
C SER A 167 16.97 -17.19 11.77
N VAL A 168 18.06 -16.43 11.74
CA VAL A 168 19.45 -16.93 11.59
C VAL A 168 20.45 -16.20 12.50
N ALA A 169 20.02 -15.87 13.72
CA ALA A 169 20.87 -15.35 14.78
C ALA A 169 21.85 -16.40 15.32
N LYS A 170 23.02 -15.93 15.80
CA LYS A 170 24.05 -16.75 16.46
C LYS A 170 23.53 -17.37 17.77
N GLU A 171 22.77 -16.61 18.55
CA GLU A 171 22.15 -17.10 19.78
C GLU A 171 20.78 -17.73 19.47
N GLU A 172 20.67 -19.04 19.69
CA GLU A 172 19.50 -19.83 19.25
C GLU A 172 18.17 -19.33 19.81
N TYR A 173 18.15 -18.79 21.03
CA TYR A 173 16.91 -18.28 21.62
C TYR A 173 16.28 -17.11 20.84
N ARG A 174 17.06 -16.43 19.97
CA ARG A 174 16.56 -15.36 19.11
C ARG A 174 15.87 -15.89 17.83
N ASN A 175 16.15 -17.13 17.44
CA ASN A 175 15.62 -17.75 16.22
C ASN A 175 14.17 -18.20 16.43
N VAL A 176 13.22 -17.38 16.03
CA VAL A 176 11.79 -17.60 16.31
C VAL A 176 10.98 -17.88 15.05
N PRO A 177 9.81 -18.58 15.14
CA PRO A 177 8.98 -18.87 13.98
C PRO A 177 8.59 -17.64 13.16
N LEU A 178 8.31 -16.51 13.82
CA LEU A 178 8.00 -15.25 13.12
C LEU A 178 9.20 -14.69 12.33
N GLY A 179 10.44 -15.01 12.71
CA GLY A 179 11.60 -14.65 11.91
C GLY A 179 11.62 -15.40 10.58
N LYS A 180 11.31 -16.70 10.61
CA LYS A 180 11.16 -17.50 9.38
C LYS A 180 10.03 -16.98 8.50
N THR A 181 8.93 -16.53 9.10
CA THR A 181 7.83 -15.86 8.38
C THR A 181 8.28 -14.57 7.73
N ALA A 182 9.02 -13.72 8.44
CA ALA A 182 9.56 -12.46 7.90
C ALA A 182 10.57 -12.72 6.76
N SER A 183 11.48 -13.66 6.93
CA SER A 183 12.44 -14.09 5.89
C SER A 183 11.73 -14.63 4.64
N SER A 184 10.68 -15.44 4.83
CA SER A 184 9.86 -15.96 3.72
C SER A 184 9.06 -14.86 3.01
N PHE A 185 8.53 -13.89 3.78
CA PHE A 185 7.87 -12.72 3.22
C PHE A 185 8.83 -11.93 2.33
N THR A 186 10.04 -11.61 2.82
CA THR A 186 11.06 -10.91 2.05
C THR A 186 11.47 -11.67 0.80
N LYS A 187 11.62 -12.99 0.90
CA LYS A 187 11.91 -13.84 -0.27
C LYS A 187 10.81 -13.74 -1.32
N ASN A 188 9.54 -13.86 -0.92
CA ASN A 188 8.41 -13.83 -1.85
C ASN A 188 8.19 -12.43 -2.44
N PHE A 189 8.35 -11.38 -1.63
CA PHE A 189 8.21 -9.99 -2.05
C PHE A 189 9.22 -9.62 -3.14
N LEU A 190 10.40 -10.24 -3.09
CA LEU A 190 11.50 -9.98 -4.02
C LEU A 190 11.65 -11.04 -5.12
N ASP A 191 10.78 -12.05 -5.15
CA ASP A 191 10.92 -13.16 -6.09
C ASP A 191 10.70 -12.68 -7.54
N GLY A 192 11.63 -13.02 -8.43
CA GLY A 192 11.60 -12.59 -9.83
C GLY A 192 11.94 -11.11 -10.07
N HIS A 193 12.18 -10.31 -9.03
CA HIS A 193 12.49 -8.89 -9.17
C HIS A 193 13.99 -8.60 -9.07
N LYS A 194 14.43 -7.58 -9.81
CA LYS A 194 15.64 -6.82 -9.45
C LYS A 194 15.27 -5.72 -8.46
N VAL A 195 16.27 -5.21 -7.76
CA VAL A 195 16.06 -4.15 -6.77
C VAL A 195 16.92 -2.93 -7.04
N TYR A 196 16.44 -1.76 -6.65
CA TYR A 196 17.31 -0.60 -6.45
C TYR A 196 17.40 -0.26 -4.97
N LEU A 197 18.51 0.42 -4.63
CA LEU A 197 18.86 0.79 -3.27
C LEU A 197 18.78 2.30 -3.14
N GLU A 198 17.96 2.78 -2.21
CA GLU A 198 17.97 4.18 -1.77
C GLU A 198 18.76 4.27 -0.46
N TYR A 199 19.80 5.09 -0.47
CA TYR A 199 20.66 5.31 0.69
C TYR A 199 20.21 6.53 1.49
N ASP A 200 20.61 6.57 2.75
CA ASP A 200 20.48 7.75 3.61
C ASP A 200 21.89 8.34 3.88
N ILE A 201 22.03 9.22 4.87
CA ILE A 201 23.26 9.97 5.19
C ILE A 201 24.49 9.06 5.29
N GLU A 202 24.38 7.95 6.03
CA GLU A 202 25.42 6.94 6.18
C GLU A 202 25.08 5.66 5.42
N LYS A 203 25.99 5.24 4.53
CA LYS A 203 25.80 4.06 3.68
C LYS A 203 26.19 2.74 4.34
N LEU A 204 27.01 2.77 5.39
CA LEU A 204 27.55 1.58 6.02
C LEU A 204 27.30 1.61 7.52
N ASP A 205 27.01 0.47 8.11
CA ASP A 205 27.02 0.33 9.57
C ASP A 205 28.41 -0.03 10.12
N GLN A 206 28.52 -0.10 11.44
CA GLN A 206 29.76 -0.47 12.15
C GLN A 206 30.32 -1.86 11.80
N TYR A 207 29.52 -2.73 11.19
CA TYR A 207 29.92 -4.08 10.76
C TYR A 207 30.28 -4.13 9.27
N GLY A 208 30.24 -2.99 8.57
CA GLY A 208 30.51 -2.89 7.14
C GLY A 208 29.34 -3.35 6.26
N ARG A 209 28.12 -3.49 6.80
CA ARG A 209 26.93 -3.80 5.98
C ARG A 209 26.41 -2.53 5.33
N THR A 210 25.95 -2.64 4.10
CA THR A 210 25.29 -1.53 3.39
C THR A 210 23.91 -1.28 3.99
N LEU A 211 23.63 -0.03 4.34
CA LEU A 211 22.36 0.44 4.86
C LEU A 211 21.52 1.04 3.73
N ALA A 212 20.32 0.50 3.48
CA ALA A 212 19.46 1.00 2.42
C ALA A 212 17.96 0.79 2.69
N PHE A 213 17.13 1.61 2.06
CA PHE A 213 15.77 1.24 1.69
C PHE A 213 15.82 0.45 0.38
N VAL A 214 15.10 -0.66 0.34
CA VAL A 214 15.12 -1.58 -0.80
C VAL A 214 13.79 -1.52 -1.51
N TYR A 215 13.84 -1.30 -2.82
CA TYR A 215 12.68 -1.23 -3.68
C TYR A 215 12.78 -2.24 -4.80
N THR A 216 11.65 -2.82 -5.21
CA THR A 216 11.57 -3.57 -6.46
C THR A 216 11.75 -2.63 -7.66
N GLU A 217 12.05 -3.17 -8.83
CA GLU A 217 12.11 -2.38 -10.07
C GLU A 217 10.79 -1.65 -10.41
N ASP A 218 9.67 -2.15 -9.89
CA ASP A 218 8.33 -1.54 -10.01
C ASP A 218 8.07 -0.41 -8.99
N GLY A 219 8.99 -0.20 -8.04
CA GLY A 219 8.91 0.87 -7.04
C GLY A 219 8.29 0.47 -5.70
N ASP A 220 8.04 -0.82 -5.45
CA ASP A 220 7.49 -1.28 -4.18
C ASP A 220 8.57 -1.36 -3.09
N CYS A 221 8.35 -0.69 -1.95
CA CYS A 221 9.31 -0.60 -0.86
C CYS A 221 9.20 -1.78 0.12
N LEU A 222 10.22 -2.63 0.18
CA LEU A 222 10.27 -3.79 1.07
C LEU A 222 10.21 -3.37 2.56
N ASN A 223 10.97 -2.33 2.94
CA ASN A 223 11.03 -1.84 4.32
C ASN A 223 9.61 -1.48 4.82
N LYS A 224 8.86 -0.73 4.01
CA LYS A 224 7.49 -0.35 4.30
C LYS A 224 6.57 -1.57 4.34
N ALA A 225 6.66 -2.47 3.36
CA ALA A 225 5.84 -3.66 3.26
C ALA A 225 5.97 -4.58 4.49
N LEU A 226 7.18 -4.73 5.04
CA LEU A 226 7.41 -5.51 6.27
C LEU A 226 6.71 -4.91 7.49
N ILE A 227 6.65 -3.58 7.61
CA ILE A 227 5.92 -2.91 8.69
C ILE A 227 4.41 -3.10 8.49
N GLU A 228 3.92 -2.88 7.27
CA GLU A 228 2.50 -3.01 6.93
C GLU A 228 1.98 -4.43 7.20
N ALA A 229 2.79 -5.44 6.92
CA ALA A 229 2.51 -6.85 7.21
C ALA A 229 2.63 -7.22 8.71
N SER A 230 2.96 -6.27 9.60
CA SER A 230 3.24 -6.52 11.03
C SER A 230 4.35 -7.56 11.25
N LEU A 231 5.36 -7.57 10.38
CA LEU A 231 6.51 -8.48 10.45
C LEU A 231 7.79 -7.78 10.93
N ALA A 232 7.82 -6.45 10.94
CA ALA A 232 8.93 -5.65 11.46
C ALA A 232 8.44 -4.55 12.41
N LYS A 233 9.27 -4.24 13.42
CA LYS A 233 9.15 -3.02 14.22
C LYS A 233 10.00 -1.91 13.61
N VAL A 234 9.62 -0.67 13.88
CA VAL A 234 10.40 0.50 13.44
C VAL A 234 11.50 0.78 14.45
N VAL A 235 12.71 0.94 13.95
CA VAL A 235 13.91 1.25 14.75
C VAL A 235 14.59 2.50 14.23
N LYS A 236 15.17 3.27 15.15
CA LYS A 236 15.93 4.47 14.79
C LYS A 236 17.38 4.05 14.50
N PHE A 237 17.90 4.47 13.35
CA PHE A 237 19.32 4.37 13.02
C PHE A 237 19.79 5.80 12.79
N GLU A 238 20.46 6.43 13.75
CA GLU A 238 20.98 7.78 13.54
C GLU A 238 22.32 7.70 12.78
N PRO A 239 22.60 8.62 11.84
CA PRO A 239 21.76 9.76 11.43
C PRO A 239 20.67 9.43 10.39
N ASN A 240 20.57 8.18 9.93
CA ASN A 240 19.66 7.69 8.90
C ASN A 240 18.17 7.60 9.32
N VAL A 241 17.49 8.74 9.36
CA VAL A 241 16.10 8.86 9.85
C VAL A 241 15.11 9.36 8.80
N THR A 242 15.46 9.42 7.51
CA THR A 242 14.61 10.03 6.48
C THR A 242 13.18 9.49 6.46
N ARG A 243 12.98 8.18 6.71
CA ARG A 243 11.64 7.53 6.71
C ARG A 243 11.12 7.17 8.09
N TYR A 244 11.86 7.50 9.15
CA TYR A 244 11.53 7.06 10.51
C TYR A 244 10.13 7.51 10.94
N ASP A 245 9.78 8.80 10.79
CA ASP A 245 8.49 9.33 11.23
C ASP A 245 7.31 8.79 10.40
N GLU A 246 7.50 8.61 9.09
CA GLU A 246 6.51 7.95 8.22
C GLU A 246 6.25 6.52 8.72
N TYR A 247 7.32 5.75 8.92
CA TYR A 247 7.22 4.37 9.36
C TYR A 247 6.62 4.24 10.75
N LYS A 248 6.91 5.16 11.68
CA LYS A 248 6.28 5.21 13.00
C LYS A 248 4.76 5.40 12.93
N LYS A 249 4.25 6.19 11.98
CA LYS A 249 2.80 6.35 11.76
C LYS A 249 2.18 5.03 11.27
N ILE A 250 2.83 4.35 10.33
CA ILE A 250 2.41 3.03 9.83
C ILE A 250 2.39 2.01 10.97
N GLU A 251 3.48 1.93 11.74
CA GLU A 251 3.62 1.02 12.89
C GLU A 251 2.48 1.22 13.90
N LYS A 252 2.17 2.48 14.24
CA LYS A 252 1.09 2.81 15.17
C LYS A 252 -0.26 2.28 14.69
N ARG A 253 -0.54 2.37 13.38
CA ARG A 253 -1.77 1.86 12.76
C ARG A 253 -1.84 0.34 12.84
N VAL A 254 -0.79 -0.36 12.38
CA VAL A 254 -0.82 -1.84 12.32
C VAL A 254 -0.78 -2.52 13.68
N LYS A 255 -0.18 -1.87 14.70
CA LYS A 255 -0.17 -2.34 16.09
C LYS A 255 -1.57 -2.60 16.64
N GLN A 256 -2.57 -1.81 16.20
CA GLN A 256 -3.95 -1.92 16.66
C GLN A 256 -4.59 -3.26 16.26
N ASN A 257 -4.11 -3.90 15.20
CA ASN A 257 -4.64 -5.15 14.68
C ASN A 257 -4.21 -6.38 15.51
N LYS A 258 -3.21 -6.24 16.39
CA LYS A 258 -2.66 -7.34 17.23
C LYS A 258 -2.29 -8.60 16.42
N GLN A 259 -1.69 -8.40 15.25
CA GLN A 259 -1.24 -9.46 14.33
C GLN A 259 0.28 -9.48 14.23
N GLY A 260 0.83 -10.58 13.70
CA GLY A 260 2.27 -10.75 13.50
C GLY A 260 3.04 -10.54 14.81
N ILE A 261 4.06 -9.68 14.78
CA ILE A 261 4.89 -9.36 15.95
C ILE A 261 4.10 -8.69 17.09
N TRP A 262 2.92 -8.13 16.80
CA TRP A 262 2.09 -7.44 17.79
C TRP A 262 1.13 -8.39 18.54
N ALA A 263 0.96 -9.62 18.05
CA ALA A 263 0.12 -10.63 18.70
C ALA A 263 0.77 -11.16 19.99
N ASN A 264 2.09 -11.40 19.95
CA ASN A 264 2.91 -11.75 21.10
C ASN A 264 4.32 -11.20 20.91
N TYR A 265 4.53 -9.96 21.40
CA TYR A 265 5.76 -9.21 21.16
C TYR A 265 6.98 -9.85 21.82
N GLU A 266 6.84 -10.39 23.03
CA GLU A 266 7.95 -11.05 23.73
C GLU A 266 8.35 -12.36 23.05
N ALA A 267 7.41 -13.10 22.46
CA ALA A 267 7.73 -14.27 21.64
C ALA A 267 8.37 -13.89 20.29
N ALA A 268 8.06 -12.71 19.75
CA ALA A 268 8.68 -12.21 18.53
C ALA A 268 10.10 -11.64 18.78
N PHE A 269 10.34 -11.09 19.97
CA PHE A 269 11.62 -10.51 20.37
C PHE A 269 12.03 -11.00 21.76
N PRO A 270 12.41 -12.29 21.89
CA PRO A 270 12.74 -12.87 23.18
C PRO A 270 13.97 -12.22 23.79
N LYS A 271 13.91 -12.00 25.10
CA LYS A 271 15.06 -11.55 25.89
C LYS A 271 15.99 -12.72 26.15
N LYS A 272 17.25 -12.41 26.45
CA LYS A 272 18.22 -13.42 26.87
C LYS A 272 17.68 -14.13 28.12
N PRO A 273 17.64 -15.47 28.17
CA PRO A 273 17.24 -16.19 29.37
C PRO A 273 18.20 -15.85 30.52
N GLU A 274 17.64 -15.66 31.72
CA GLU A 274 18.43 -15.55 32.94
C GLU A 274 19.01 -16.94 33.25
N ASN A 275 20.32 -16.99 33.53
CA ASN A 275 21.05 -18.22 33.83
C ASN A 275 20.85 -18.65 35.27
#